data_AF-A0A3A8L8I7-F1
#
_entry.id   AF-A0A3A8L8I7-F1
#
_cell.length_a   1.000
_cell.length_b   1.000
_cell.length_c   1.000
_cell.angle_alpha   90.00
_cell.angle_beta   90.00
_cell.angle_gamma   90.00
#
_symmetry.space_group_name_H-M   'P 1'
#
loop_
_entity.id
_entity.type
_entity.pdbx_description
1 polymer ?
#
loop_
_entity_poly.entity_id
_entity_poly.type
_entity_poly.pdbx_seq_one_letter_code
_entity_poly.pdbx_strand_id
1 'polypeptide(L)'
;MSEDKSLLRPEWRQWLAENLALGVGPEEVRQVLVGAGVDPALAHEEMEAVQKHPYYQACLQVARHFGWLESLMDVYSELRAQDGGRQLEVREHLTPEEFFGRYYLGHRPVVLRGLMKDWPALQKWSLSYFRERFGPVEVEVMMGRDANPEHAAQHDRHRTRMPFADFLTMVESGKETNDYYMVPRNDNWRHAGLSPLREDLRAPEGLIDPSLQADMMTLLLGPAGTVTPLHHDNMNILLGQVMGRKHVKLVPSYERHRVYPHRGTFSHVDAGKPDLMAHPLFAQATVLETVLEPGDMVFLPVGWWHWVKALDVSASVTFHHFLVPGGNTHLDAPF
;
A
#
# COMPACT_ATOMS: atom_id res chain seq x y z
N MET A 1 3.31 36.07 -28.35
CA MET A 1 2.69 34.75 -28.12
C MET A 1 2.58 34.10 -29.49
N SER A 2 3.36 33.07 -29.77
CA SER A 2 3.20 32.31 -31.02
C SER A 2 1.80 31.72 -31.01
N GLU A 3 1.00 31.96 -32.05
CA GLU A 3 -0.19 31.17 -32.28
C GLU A 3 0.22 29.71 -32.34
N ASP A 4 -0.47 28.89 -31.55
CA ASP A 4 -0.27 27.45 -31.52
C ASP A 4 -0.80 26.88 -32.83
N LYS A 5 0.11 26.50 -33.73
CA LYS A 5 -0.23 26.03 -35.09
C LYS A 5 -0.47 24.52 -35.18
N SER A 6 -0.34 23.81 -34.05
CA SER A 6 -0.51 22.36 -34.04
C SER A 6 -1.97 21.98 -34.34
N LEU A 7 -2.15 21.07 -35.28
CA LEU A 7 -3.46 20.49 -35.61
C LEU A 7 -3.77 19.24 -34.77
N LEU A 8 -2.80 18.81 -33.96
CA LEU A 8 -2.96 17.68 -33.05
C LEU A 8 -3.67 18.13 -31.77
N ARG A 9 -4.65 17.34 -31.31
CA ARG A 9 -5.35 17.64 -30.05
C ARG A 9 -4.35 17.73 -28.89
N PRO A 10 -4.54 18.64 -27.91
CA PRO A 10 -3.59 18.83 -26.81
C PRO A 10 -3.20 17.54 -26.08
N GLU A 11 -4.16 16.64 -25.85
CA GLU A 11 -3.97 15.34 -25.21
C GLU A 11 -2.95 14.47 -25.96
N TRP A 12 -3.05 14.44 -27.29
CA TRP A 12 -2.14 13.67 -28.14
C TRP A 12 -0.75 14.30 -28.24
N ARG A 13 -0.65 15.62 -28.10
CA ARG A 13 0.64 16.32 -28.04
C ARG A 13 1.38 16.02 -26.74
N GLN A 14 0.66 16.02 -25.62
CA GLN A 14 1.21 15.61 -24.34
C GLN A 14 1.66 14.15 -24.40
N TRP A 15 0.78 13.25 -24.85
CA TRP A 15 1.10 11.83 -25.01
C TRP A 15 2.32 11.61 -25.91
N LEU A 16 2.40 12.30 -27.04
CA LEU A 16 3.53 12.25 -27.98
C LEU A 16 4.84 12.68 -27.29
N ALA A 17 4.84 13.83 -26.62
CA ALA A 17 6.02 14.35 -25.95
C ALA A 17 6.49 13.43 -24.82
N GLU A 18 5.57 12.91 -24.00
CA GLU A 18 5.88 11.99 -22.90
C GLU A 18 6.51 10.69 -23.41
N ASN A 19 5.89 10.04 -24.41
CA ASN A 19 6.37 8.74 -24.90
C ASN A 19 7.74 8.86 -25.59
N LEU A 20 7.95 9.89 -26.41
CA LEU A 20 9.27 10.11 -27.01
C LEU A 20 10.32 10.44 -25.93
N ALA A 21 9.96 11.21 -24.89
CA ALA A 21 10.88 11.54 -23.80
C ALA A 21 11.26 10.31 -22.96
N LEU A 22 10.32 9.36 -22.78
CA LEU A 22 10.54 8.07 -22.12
C LEU A 22 11.29 7.05 -23.00
N GLY A 23 11.65 7.41 -24.24
CA GLY A 23 12.47 6.60 -25.13
C GLY A 23 11.72 5.61 -26.01
N VAL A 24 10.39 5.72 -26.13
CA VAL A 24 9.60 4.94 -27.09
C VAL A 24 10.06 5.27 -28.51
N GLY A 25 10.22 4.23 -29.35
CA GLY A 25 10.73 4.39 -30.70
C GLY A 25 9.85 5.32 -31.55
N PRO A 26 10.41 6.26 -32.34
CA PRO A 26 9.61 7.18 -33.16
C PRO A 26 8.59 6.47 -34.06
N GLU A 27 8.95 5.33 -34.65
CA GLU A 27 8.05 4.58 -35.52
C GLU A 27 6.87 3.97 -34.76
N GLU A 28 7.08 3.50 -33.53
CA GLU A 28 6.00 2.96 -32.68
C GLU A 28 5.02 4.08 -32.30
N VAL A 29 5.55 5.23 -31.88
CA VAL A 29 4.74 6.42 -31.59
C VAL A 29 3.90 6.83 -32.80
N ARG A 30 4.52 6.84 -33.99
CA ARG A 30 3.83 7.17 -35.25
C ARG A 30 2.69 6.18 -35.54
N GLN A 31 2.93 4.87 -35.36
CA GLN A 31 1.92 3.84 -35.59
C GLN A 31 0.71 4.00 -34.68
N VAL A 32 0.92 4.36 -33.41
CA VAL A 32 -0.18 4.61 -32.47
C VAL A 32 -1.00 5.84 -32.89
N LEU A 33 -0.34 6.95 -33.26
CA LEU A 33 -1.03 8.16 -33.73
C LEU A 33 -1.87 7.88 -34.98
N VAL A 34 -1.31 7.19 -35.97
CA VAL A 34 -2.02 6.82 -37.19
C VAL A 34 -3.17 5.85 -36.89
N GLY A 35 -2.95 4.86 -36.02
CA GLY A 35 -4.00 3.94 -35.57
C GLY A 35 -5.14 4.66 -34.85
N ALA A 36 -4.86 5.79 -34.20
CA ALA A 36 -5.87 6.66 -33.58
C ALA A 36 -6.54 7.65 -34.57
N GLY A 37 -6.26 7.54 -35.87
CA GLY A 37 -6.88 8.35 -36.92
C GLY A 37 -6.18 9.68 -37.21
N VAL A 38 -4.96 9.89 -36.71
CA VAL A 38 -4.14 11.05 -37.07
C VAL A 38 -3.57 10.85 -38.47
N ASP A 39 -3.64 11.89 -39.31
CA ASP A 39 -3.05 11.85 -40.65
C ASP A 39 -1.53 11.53 -40.57
N PRO A 40 -0.99 10.60 -41.37
CA PRO A 40 0.43 10.22 -41.29
C PRO A 40 1.43 11.36 -41.52
N ALA A 41 1.10 12.32 -42.39
CA ALA A 41 1.98 13.46 -42.64
C ALA A 41 1.94 14.44 -41.46
N LEU A 42 0.76 14.69 -40.90
CA LEU A 42 0.61 15.46 -39.66
C LEU A 42 1.36 14.81 -38.49
N ALA A 43 1.24 13.49 -38.30
CA ALA A 43 1.96 12.78 -37.24
C ALA A 43 3.49 12.95 -37.38
N HIS A 44 4.00 12.86 -38.60
CA HIS A 44 5.43 13.06 -38.87
C HIS A 44 5.87 14.51 -38.59
N GLU A 45 5.11 15.51 -39.06
CA GLU A 45 5.40 16.92 -38.82
C GLU A 45 5.41 17.27 -37.33
N GLU A 46 4.41 16.82 -36.57
CA GLU A 46 4.31 17.04 -35.13
C GLU A 46 5.46 16.36 -34.37
N MET A 47 5.85 15.16 -34.77
CA MET A 47 7.01 14.46 -34.20
C MET A 47 8.33 15.18 -34.46
N GLU A 48 8.52 15.79 -35.64
CA GLU A 48 9.69 16.62 -35.90
C GLU A 48 9.67 17.92 -35.10
N ALA A 49 8.50 18.56 -35.02
CA ALA A 49 8.31 19.82 -34.32
C ALA A 49 8.57 19.68 -32.82
N VAL A 50 7.99 18.65 -32.18
CA VAL A 50 8.18 18.40 -30.74
C VAL A 50 9.65 18.16 -30.41
N GLN A 51 10.38 17.39 -31.23
CA GLN A 51 11.79 17.09 -30.99
C GLN A 51 12.68 18.34 -31.02
N LYS A 52 12.33 19.36 -31.82
CA LYS A 52 13.07 20.63 -31.90
C LYS A 52 12.64 21.64 -30.83
N HIS A 53 11.53 21.37 -30.11
CA HIS A 53 10.93 22.33 -29.19
C HIS A 53 11.74 22.45 -27.88
N PRO A 54 12.04 23.67 -27.38
CA PRO A 54 12.85 23.87 -26.17
C PRO A 54 12.22 23.26 -24.90
N TYR A 55 10.88 23.28 -24.78
CA TYR A 55 10.21 22.60 -23.65
C TYR A 55 10.37 21.08 -23.71
N TYR A 56 10.35 20.48 -24.90
CA TYR A 56 10.61 19.05 -25.03
C TYR A 56 12.07 18.71 -24.71
N GLN A 57 13.03 19.58 -25.05
CA GLN A 57 14.41 19.44 -24.62
C GLN A 57 14.57 19.48 -23.09
N ALA A 58 13.79 20.32 -22.40
CA ALA A 58 13.72 20.31 -20.94
C ALA A 58 13.06 19.01 -20.42
N CYS A 59 11.97 18.56 -21.03
CA CYS A 59 11.33 17.28 -20.70
C CYS A 59 12.30 16.10 -20.85
N LEU A 60 13.11 16.06 -21.92
CA LEU A 60 14.14 15.04 -22.12
C LEU A 60 15.18 15.02 -21.00
N GLN A 61 15.60 16.19 -20.49
CA GLN A 61 16.55 16.24 -19.38
C GLN A 61 15.95 15.64 -18.10
N VAL A 62 14.69 15.97 -17.81
CA VAL A 62 13.96 15.41 -16.67
C VAL A 62 13.75 13.90 -16.84
N ALA A 63 13.31 13.45 -18.01
CA ALA A 63 13.10 12.04 -18.33
C ALA A 63 14.39 11.23 -18.21
N ARG A 64 15.54 11.80 -18.61
CA ARG A 64 16.85 11.16 -18.41
C ARG A 64 17.20 11.01 -16.93
N HIS A 65 16.98 12.04 -16.11
CA HIS A 65 17.19 11.92 -14.66
C HIS A 65 16.30 10.84 -14.06
N PHE A 66 15.04 10.77 -14.49
CA PHE A 66 14.12 9.73 -14.07
C PHE A 66 14.59 8.33 -14.50
N GLY A 67 14.99 8.15 -15.75
CA GLY A 67 15.52 6.86 -16.25
C GLY A 67 16.81 6.41 -15.53
N TRP A 68 17.68 7.34 -15.12
CA TRP A 68 18.83 7.01 -14.27
C TRP A 68 18.41 6.50 -12.89
N LEU A 69 17.37 7.09 -12.29
CA LEU A 69 16.82 6.62 -11.03
C LEU A 69 16.21 5.23 -11.19
N GLU A 70 15.41 4.99 -12.23
CA GLU A 70 14.83 3.66 -12.52
C GLU A 70 15.92 2.61 -12.72
N SER A 71 16.96 2.91 -13.51
CA SER A 71 18.08 1.99 -13.72
C SER A 71 18.83 1.67 -12.41
N LEU A 72 19.03 2.65 -11.53
CA LEU A 72 19.62 2.39 -10.21
C LEU A 72 18.71 1.48 -9.36
N MET A 73 17.39 1.67 -9.43
CA MET A 73 16.44 0.83 -8.71
C MET A 73 16.38 -0.60 -9.25
N ASP A 74 16.54 -0.79 -10.56
CA ASP A 74 16.70 -2.11 -11.17
C ASP A 74 17.95 -2.82 -10.64
N VAL A 75 19.08 -2.11 -10.52
CA VAL A 75 20.29 -2.65 -9.89
C VAL A 75 20.03 -3.07 -8.45
N TYR A 76 19.28 -2.31 -7.65
CA TYR A 76 18.91 -2.73 -6.30
C TYR A 76 18.06 -4.01 -6.28
N SER A 77 17.10 -4.13 -7.20
CA SER A 77 16.30 -5.36 -7.38
C SER A 77 17.18 -6.55 -7.73
N GLU A 78 18.09 -6.40 -8.70
CA GLU A 78 19.01 -7.45 -9.11
C GLU A 78 19.95 -7.88 -8.00
N LEU A 79 20.56 -6.93 -7.28
CA LEU A 79 21.43 -7.21 -6.14
C LEU A 79 20.67 -7.92 -5.02
N ARG A 80 19.44 -7.50 -4.71
CA ARG A 80 18.63 -8.16 -3.68
C ARG A 80 18.23 -9.57 -4.08
N ALA A 81 17.95 -9.81 -5.36
CA ALA A 81 17.65 -11.14 -5.88
C ALA A 81 18.82 -12.13 -5.71
N GLN A 82 20.08 -11.64 -5.72
CA GLN A 82 21.27 -12.47 -5.48
C GLN A 82 21.39 -12.96 -4.02
N ASP A 83 20.88 -12.18 -3.05
CA ASP A 83 20.92 -12.48 -1.60
C ASP A 83 19.64 -13.19 -1.11
N GLY A 84 19.00 -13.99 -1.96
CA GLY A 84 17.78 -14.72 -1.59
C GLY A 84 16.55 -13.83 -1.33
N GLY A 85 16.58 -12.55 -1.74
CA GLY A 85 15.54 -11.56 -1.47
C GLY A 85 14.21 -11.78 -2.19
N ARG A 86 13.95 -13.00 -2.68
CA ARG A 86 12.67 -13.46 -3.23
C ARG A 86 11.79 -14.18 -2.21
N GLN A 87 12.27 -14.36 -0.98
CA GLN A 87 11.50 -14.95 0.11
C GLN A 87 11.38 -13.95 1.26
N LEU A 88 10.19 -13.89 1.85
CA LEU A 88 9.97 -13.11 3.06
C LEU A 88 10.57 -13.86 4.25
N GLU A 89 11.50 -13.23 4.96
CA GLU A 89 12.09 -13.81 6.14
C GLU A 89 11.06 -13.93 7.26
N VAL A 90 11.07 -15.07 7.96
CA VAL A 90 10.30 -15.31 9.17
C VAL A 90 11.30 -15.54 10.31
N ARG A 91 11.15 -14.76 11.39
CA ARG A 91 12.08 -14.78 12.51
C ARG A 91 11.35 -14.94 13.84
N GLU A 92 11.96 -15.75 14.70
CA GLU A 92 11.59 -15.92 16.10
C GLU A 92 12.73 -15.35 16.97
N HIS A 93 12.39 -14.81 18.14
CA HIS A 93 13.36 -14.36 19.15
C HIS A 93 14.37 -13.29 18.67
N LEU A 94 13.94 -12.38 17.81
CA LEU A 94 14.80 -11.31 17.33
C LEU A 94 15.12 -10.30 18.43
N THR A 95 16.39 -9.90 18.57
CA THR A 95 16.76 -8.82 19.50
C THR A 95 16.37 -7.46 18.91
N PRO A 96 16.10 -6.42 19.73
CA PRO A 96 15.88 -5.07 19.23
C PRO A 96 17.02 -4.54 18.35
N GLU A 97 18.28 -4.83 18.72
CA GLU A 97 19.45 -4.44 17.94
C GLU A 97 19.44 -5.07 16.54
N GLU A 98 19.15 -6.38 16.45
CA GLU A 98 19.03 -7.05 15.16
C GLU A 98 17.84 -6.51 14.35
N PHE A 99 16.72 -6.20 15.00
CA PHE A 99 15.54 -5.64 14.35
C PHE A 99 15.87 -4.32 13.67
N PHE A 100 16.43 -3.39 14.46
CA PHE A 100 16.74 -2.06 13.96
C PHE A 100 17.88 -2.10 12.94
N GLY A 101 18.94 -2.86 13.18
CA GLY A 101 20.07 -2.95 12.25
C GLY A 101 19.72 -3.59 10.91
N ARG A 102 19.10 -4.78 10.93
CA ARG A 102 18.91 -5.59 9.71
C ARG A 102 17.61 -5.26 8.97
N TYR A 103 16.54 -4.91 9.68
CA TYR A 103 15.21 -4.78 9.08
C TYR A 103 14.76 -3.33 8.99
N TYR A 104 14.76 -2.58 10.09
CA TYR A 104 14.36 -1.17 10.07
C TYR A 104 15.32 -0.32 9.22
N LEU A 105 16.61 -0.27 9.59
CA LEU A 105 17.64 0.48 8.87
C LEU A 105 18.04 -0.19 7.57
N GLY A 106 18.02 -1.53 7.53
CA GLY A 106 18.26 -2.30 6.31
C GLY A 106 17.12 -2.20 5.28
N HIS A 107 15.99 -1.57 5.65
CA HIS A 107 14.80 -1.38 4.82
C HIS A 107 14.24 -2.70 4.26
N ARG A 108 14.14 -3.73 5.11
CA ARG A 108 13.71 -5.08 4.75
C ARG A 108 12.48 -5.50 5.56
N PRO A 109 11.41 -6.00 4.92
CA PRO A 109 10.28 -6.55 5.65
C PRO A 109 10.67 -7.88 6.33
N VAL A 110 9.95 -8.21 7.39
CA VAL A 110 10.14 -9.46 8.12
C VAL A 110 8.85 -9.85 8.84
N VAL A 111 8.55 -11.14 8.88
CA VAL A 111 7.55 -11.70 9.78
C VAL A 111 8.21 -12.04 11.11
N LEU A 112 7.66 -11.52 12.19
CA LEU A 112 8.15 -11.68 13.55
C LEU A 112 7.17 -12.53 14.34
N ARG A 113 7.65 -13.64 14.89
CA ARG A 113 6.87 -14.57 15.71
C ARG A 113 7.23 -14.46 17.18
N GLY A 114 6.23 -14.65 18.04
CA GLY A 114 6.40 -14.70 19.49
C GLY A 114 6.44 -13.35 20.21
N LEU A 115 6.31 -12.22 19.49
CA LEU A 115 6.24 -10.87 20.07
C LEU A 115 4.89 -10.54 20.73
N MET A 116 3.87 -11.36 20.47
CA MET A 116 2.51 -11.20 21.01
C MET A 116 2.17 -12.22 22.10
N LYS A 117 3.13 -13.07 22.51
CA LYS A 117 2.88 -14.25 23.36
C LYS A 117 2.19 -13.94 24.70
N ASP A 118 2.36 -12.72 25.22
CA ASP A 118 1.84 -12.25 26.50
C ASP A 118 0.65 -11.28 26.35
N TRP A 119 0.14 -11.08 25.13
CA TRP A 119 -1.03 -10.23 24.88
C TRP A 119 -2.31 -10.91 25.37
N PRO A 120 -3.06 -10.32 26.32
CA PRO A 120 -4.38 -10.82 26.68
C PRO A 120 -5.34 -10.92 25.49
N ALA A 121 -5.18 -10.05 24.48
CA ALA A 121 -6.00 -10.02 23.28
C ALA A 121 -6.05 -11.37 22.54
N LEU A 122 -4.93 -12.12 22.48
CA LEU A 122 -4.88 -13.42 21.80
C LEU A 122 -5.81 -14.48 22.42
N GLN A 123 -6.17 -14.31 23.69
CA GLN A 123 -7.05 -15.23 24.40
C GLN A 123 -8.47 -14.68 24.56
N LYS A 124 -8.61 -13.36 24.67
CA LYS A 124 -9.89 -12.70 24.95
C LYS A 124 -10.66 -12.30 23.71
N TRP A 125 -9.98 -11.77 22.69
CA TRP A 125 -10.64 -11.11 21.58
C TRP A 125 -11.43 -12.11 20.75
N SER A 126 -12.73 -11.84 20.64
CA SER A 126 -13.71 -12.58 19.87
C SER A 126 -14.88 -11.65 19.58
N LEU A 127 -15.73 -12.00 18.60
CA LEU A 127 -16.91 -11.17 18.30
C LEU A 127 -17.84 -11.06 19.52
N SER A 128 -17.98 -12.13 20.32
CA SER A 128 -18.76 -12.11 21.57
C SER A 128 -18.12 -11.19 22.61
N TYR A 129 -16.80 -11.27 22.82
CA TYR A 129 -16.10 -10.38 23.74
C TYR A 129 -16.29 -8.90 23.39
N PHE A 130 -16.15 -8.56 22.10
CA PHE A 130 -16.37 -7.17 21.66
C PHE A 130 -17.80 -6.72 21.87
N ARG A 131 -18.77 -7.59 21.56
CA ARG A 131 -20.20 -7.32 21.72
C ARG A 131 -20.59 -7.10 23.18
N GLU A 132 -20.12 -7.96 24.08
CA GLU A 132 -20.41 -7.89 25.52
C GLU A 132 -19.80 -6.65 26.17
N ARG A 133 -18.55 -6.32 25.86
CA ARG A 133 -17.81 -5.25 26.53
C ARG A 133 -18.02 -3.87 25.89
N PHE A 134 -18.28 -3.82 24.58
CA PHE A 134 -18.26 -2.58 23.80
C PHE A 134 -19.46 -2.42 22.85
N GLY A 135 -20.44 -3.33 22.88
CA GLY A 135 -21.57 -3.35 21.93
C GLY A 135 -22.28 -2.01 21.72
N PRO A 136 -22.62 -1.25 22.78
CA PRO A 136 -23.29 0.05 22.65
C PRO A 136 -22.39 1.21 22.17
N VAL A 137 -21.08 1.00 22.05
CA VAL A 137 -20.14 2.04 21.63
C VAL A 137 -20.34 2.33 20.15
N GLU A 138 -20.54 3.60 19.80
CA GLU A 138 -20.58 4.02 18.39
C GLU A 138 -19.19 3.88 17.77
N VAL A 139 -19.10 3.13 16.67
CA VAL A 139 -17.88 2.94 15.89
C VAL A 139 -18.08 3.45 14.48
N GLU A 140 -16.96 3.77 13.83
CA GLU A 140 -16.96 4.11 12.42
C GLU A 140 -16.41 2.97 11.57
N VAL A 141 -17.07 2.73 10.44
CA VAL A 141 -16.82 1.62 9.51
C VAL A 141 -16.89 2.17 8.09
N MET A 142 -16.04 1.68 7.20
CA MET A 142 -16.22 1.90 5.76
C MET A 142 -17.26 0.94 5.20
N MET A 143 -18.30 1.45 4.55
CA MET A 143 -19.43 0.71 3.97
C MET A 143 -19.51 0.88 2.45
N GLY A 144 -20.21 -0.02 1.73
CA GLY A 144 -20.47 0.12 0.30
C GLY A 144 -19.21 0.05 -0.57
N ARG A 145 -18.19 -0.68 -0.10
CA ARG A 145 -16.86 -0.72 -0.73
C ARG A 145 -16.86 -1.50 -2.05
N ASP A 146 -17.73 -2.49 -2.21
CA ASP A 146 -17.78 -3.30 -3.43
C ASP A 146 -18.39 -2.53 -4.61
N ALA A 147 -19.24 -1.54 -4.32
CA ALA A 147 -19.83 -0.66 -5.31
C ALA A 147 -18.87 0.42 -5.84
N ASN A 148 -17.71 0.61 -5.20
CA ASN A 148 -16.73 1.63 -5.57
C ASN A 148 -15.29 1.07 -5.55
N PRO A 149 -14.67 0.81 -6.71
CA PRO A 149 -13.28 0.36 -6.76
C PRO A 149 -12.29 1.38 -6.16
N GLU A 150 -12.66 2.66 -6.12
CA GLU A 150 -11.86 3.76 -5.56
C GLU A 150 -12.17 4.03 -4.08
N HIS A 151 -12.88 3.13 -3.37
CA HIS A 151 -13.31 3.36 -1.99
C HIS A 151 -12.16 3.73 -1.05
N ALA A 152 -10.96 3.15 -1.23
CA ALA A 152 -9.80 3.42 -0.37
C ALA A 152 -9.26 4.85 -0.55
N ALA A 153 -9.21 5.34 -1.78
CA ALA A 153 -8.82 6.72 -2.08
C ALA A 153 -9.92 7.71 -1.67
N GLN A 154 -11.19 7.34 -1.85
CA GLN A 154 -12.38 8.15 -1.54
C GLN A 154 -12.97 7.84 -0.16
N HIS A 155 -12.14 7.47 0.82
CA HIS A 155 -12.58 6.88 2.08
C HIS A 155 -13.67 7.68 2.81
N ASP A 156 -13.61 9.02 2.80
CA ASP A 156 -14.59 9.89 3.47
C ASP A 156 -16.02 9.67 2.99
N ARG A 157 -16.22 9.27 1.72
CA ARG A 157 -17.56 9.00 1.15
C ARG A 157 -18.18 7.70 1.66
N HIS A 158 -17.37 6.83 2.26
CA HIS A 158 -17.77 5.50 2.70
C HIS A 158 -17.88 5.38 4.23
N ARG A 159 -17.55 6.45 4.98
CA ARG A 159 -17.60 6.45 6.44
C ARG A 159 -19.05 6.40 6.93
N THR A 160 -19.37 5.39 7.73
CA THR A 160 -20.66 5.24 8.40
C THR A 160 -20.43 5.00 9.88
N ARG A 161 -21.27 5.60 10.74
CA ARG A 161 -21.29 5.35 12.18
C ARG A 161 -22.44 4.42 12.55
N MET A 162 -22.19 3.50 13.47
CA MET A 162 -23.20 2.58 14.00
C MET A 162 -22.75 2.02 15.35
N PRO A 163 -23.67 1.44 16.15
CA PRO A 163 -23.31 0.68 17.34
C PRO A 163 -22.36 -0.46 16.97
N PHE A 164 -21.34 -0.70 17.80
CA PHE A 164 -20.37 -1.77 17.53
C PHE A 164 -21.04 -3.14 17.47
N ALA A 165 -22.09 -3.37 18.28
CA ALA A 165 -22.88 -4.59 18.23
C ALA A 165 -23.52 -4.84 16.85
N ASP A 166 -23.98 -3.80 16.17
CA ASP A 166 -24.59 -3.90 14.85
C ASP A 166 -23.54 -4.27 13.80
N PHE A 167 -22.39 -3.59 13.83
CA PHE A 167 -21.26 -3.94 12.98
C PHE A 167 -20.79 -5.38 13.21
N LEU A 168 -20.65 -5.82 14.47
CA LEU A 168 -20.25 -7.19 14.79
C LEU A 168 -21.28 -8.22 14.32
N THR A 169 -22.57 -7.89 14.33
CA THR A 169 -23.63 -8.74 13.76
C THR A 169 -23.48 -8.87 12.25
N MET A 170 -23.12 -7.79 11.55
CA MET A 170 -22.79 -7.83 10.13
C MET A 170 -21.54 -8.69 9.86
N VAL A 171 -20.50 -8.60 10.69
CA VAL A 171 -19.28 -9.40 10.55
C VAL A 171 -19.55 -10.90 10.78
N GLU A 172 -20.39 -11.24 11.76
CA GLU A 172 -20.73 -12.63 12.10
C GLU A 172 -21.65 -13.29 11.07
N SER A 173 -22.63 -12.54 10.56
CA SER A 173 -23.59 -13.03 9.55
C SER A 173 -23.07 -12.93 8.12
N GLY A 174 -22.08 -12.06 7.91
CA GLY A 174 -21.41 -11.85 6.63
C GLY A 174 -20.72 -13.13 6.16
N LYS A 175 -21.00 -13.52 4.92
CA LYS A 175 -20.10 -14.43 4.19
C LYS A 175 -18.78 -13.70 3.88
N GLU A 176 -17.94 -14.32 3.06
CA GLU A 176 -16.79 -13.63 2.48
C GLU A 176 -17.26 -12.39 1.69
N THR A 177 -16.86 -11.19 2.13
CA THR A 177 -17.26 -9.90 1.53
C THR A 177 -16.20 -8.83 1.78
N ASN A 178 -16.10 -7.85 0.88
CA ASN A 178 -15.26 -6.68 1.06
C ASN A 178 -16.08 -5.40 1.31
N ASP A 179 -17.42 -5.49 1.30
CA ASP A 179 -18.32 -4.34 1.31
C ASP A 179 -18.24 -3.48 2.57
N TYR A 180 -17.88 -4.06 3.71
CA TYR A 180 -17.73 -3.36 4.98
C TYR A 180 -16.49 -3.75 5.77
N TYR A 181 -15.80 -2.75 6.33
CA TYR A 181 -14.55 -2.95 7.05
C TYR A 181 -14.21 -1.77 7.96
N MET A 182 -13.75 -2.07 9.18
CA MET A 182 -13.10 -1.09 10.04
C MET A 182 -11.63 -0.95 9.62
N VAL A 183 -11.25 0.24 9.18
CA VAL A 183 -9.92 0.58 8.65
C VAL A 183 -9.18 1.56 9.58
N PRO A 184 -7.86 1.75 9.40
CA PRO A 184 -7.09 2.70 10.20
C PRO A 184 -7.64 4.13 10.25
N ARG A 185 -8.23 4.61 9.15
CA ARG A 185 -8.77 5.99 9.03
C ARG A 185 -10.09 6.22 9.75
N ASN A 186 -10.64 5.21 10.43
CA ASN A 186 -11.86 5.36 11.21
C ASN A 186 -11.62 5.95 12.62
N ASP A 187 -10.36 6.10 13.05
CA ASP A 187 -9.97 6.71 14.33
C ASP A 187 -10.62 6.08 15.58
N ASN A 188 -11.10 4.83 15.49
CA ASN A 188 -11.85 4.16 16.55
C ASN A 188 -11.06 4.03 17.86
N TRP A 189 -9.72 3.96 17.83
CA TRP A 189 -8.89 3.95 19.05
C TRP A 189 -9.02 5.22 19.89
N ARG A 190 -9.34 6.36 19.27
CA ARG A 190 -9.55 7.63 19.98
C ARG A 190 -10.89 7.68 20.69
N HIS A 191 -11.81 6.76 20.38
CA HIS A 191 -13.10 6.71 21.05
C HIS A 191 -12.92 6.25 22.51
N ALA A 192 -13.33 7.08 23.47
CA ALA A 192 -13.13 6.80 24.89
C ALA A 192 -13.74 5.45 25.33
N GLY A 193 -14.88 5.08 24.74
CA GLY A 193 -15.54 3.78 24.97
C GLY A 193 -14.73 2.56 24.55
N LEU A 194 -13.80 2.70 23.59
CA LEU A 194 -12.91 1.62 23.14
C LEU A 194 -11.54 1.65 23.84
N SER A 195 -11.24 2.68 24.63
CA SER A 195 -9.95 2.79 25.33
C SER A 195 -9.57 1.57 26.18
N PRO A 196 -10.49 0.81 26.81
CA PRO A 196 -10.14 -0.41 27.56
C PRO A 196 -9.64 -1.57 26.70
N LEU A 197 -9.81 -1.55 25.37
CA LEU A 197 -9.19 -2.53 24.47
C LEU A 197 -7.66 -2.49 24.53
N ARG A 198 -7.09 -1.31 24.85
CA ARG A 198 -5.63 -1.14 24.93
C ARG A 198 -5.01 -1.93 26.09
N GLU A 199 -5.79 -2.22 27.13
CA GLU A 199 -5.35 -3.03 28.28
C GLU A 199 -5.02 -4.48 27.86
N ASP A 200 -5.59 -4.94 26.74
CA ASP A 200 -5.36 -6.28 26.19
C ASP A 200 -4.14 -6.35 25.26
N LEU A 201 -3.44 -5.23 25.05
CA LEU A 201 -2.28 -5.13 24.16
C LEU A 201 -1.00 -4.88 24.96
N ARG A 202 0.15 -5.24 24.38
CA ARG A 202 1.48 -4.89 24.87
C ARG A 202 2.29 -4.29 23.74
N ALA A 203 3.12 -3.30 24.03
CA ALA A 203 4.09 -2.82 23.06
C ALA A 203 5.15 -3.94 22.85
N PRO A 204 5.47 -4.31 21.60
CA PRO A 204 6.59 -5.20 21.34
C PRO A 204 7.88 -4.68 21.97
N GLU A 205 8.40 -5.44 22.95
CA GLU A 205 9.48 -5.01 23.84
C GLU A 205 10.71 -4.57 23.06
N GLY A 206 11.21 -3.37 23.39
CA GLY A 206 12.39 -2.79 22.76
C GLY A 206 12.20 -2.33 21.32
N LEU A 207 11.03 -2.56 20.69
CA LEU A 207 10.74 -2.11 19.32
C LEU A 207 9.81 -0.91 19.29
N ILE A 208 8.74 -0.94 20.10
CA ILE A 208 7.67 0.06 20.13
C ILE A 208 7.65 0.78 21.47
N ASP A 209 7.31 2.07 21.45
CA ASP A 209 7.16 2.86 22.67
C ASP A 209 6.12 2.22 23.62
N PRO A 210 6.49 1.91 24.88
CA PRO A 210 5.59 1.28 25.83
C PRO A 210 4.42 2.17 26.26
N SER A 211 4.49 3.49 26.03
CA SER A 211 3.45 4.46 26.39
C SER A 211 2.24 4.46 25.45
N LEU A 212 1.93 3.33 24.80
CA LEU A 212 0.88 3.11 23.79
C LEU A 212 -0.34 4.06 23.89
N GLN A 213 -0.23 5.21 23.25
CA GLN A 213 -1.32 6.17 23.15
C GLN A 213 -2.25 5.78 21.98
N ALA A 214 -3.48 6.30 21.99
CA ALA A 214 -4.50 5.92 21.02
C ALA A 214 -4.12 6.30 19.58
N ASP A 215 -3.39 7.39 19.42
CA ASP A 215 -2.90 7.88 18.14
C ASP A 215 -1.71 7.08 17.61
N MET A 216 -1.08 6.22 18.43
CA MET A 216 0.08 5.39 18.08
C MET A 216 -0.28 4.08 17.38
N MET A 217 -1.59 3.79 17.29
CA MET A 217 -2.09 2.49 16.87
C MET A 217 -3.32 2.61 15.98
N THR A 218 -3.57 1.58 15.17
CA THR A 218 -4.77 1.49 14.35
C THR A 218 -5.44 0.13 14.51
N LEU A 219 -6.77 0.08 14.45
CA LEU A 219 -7.56 -1.15 14.60
C LEU A 219 -8.13 -1.48 13.24
N LEU A 220 -7.90 -2.72 12.82
CA LEU A 220 -8.48 -3.26 11.61
C LEU A 220 -9.37 -4.42 12.02
N LEU A 221 -10.66 -4.37 11.70
CA LEU A 221 -11.62 -5.43 12.03
C LEU A 221 -12.64 -5.59 10.91
N GLY A 222 -12.86 -6.82 10.45
CA GLY A 222 -13.84 -7.08 9.41
C GLY A 222 -14.11 -8.56 9.16
N PRO A 223 -15.02 -8.86 8.23
CA PRO A 223 -15.30 -10.23 7.80
C PRO A 223 -14.13 -10.80 6.98
N ALA A 224 -14.22 -12.10 6.71
CA ALA A 224 -13.41 -12.73 5.66
C ALA A 224 -13.67 -12.02 4.32
N GLY A 225 -12.66 -11.94 3.46
CA GLY A 225 -12.80 -11.37 2.11
C GLY A 225 -12.44 -9.90 1.97
N THR A 226 -12.27 -9.16 3.08
CA THR A 226 -11.83 -7.76 3.01
C THR A 226 -10.44 -7.68 2.37
N VAL A 227 -10.30 -6.75 1.42
CA VAL A 227 -9.04 -6.48 0.71
C VAL A 227 -8.61 -5.05 0.98
N THR A 228 -7.36 -4.86 1.37
CA THR A 228 -6.66 -3.59 1.23
C THR A 228 -5.83 -3.66 -0.07
N PRO A 229 -6.15 -2.85 -1.10
CA PRO A 229 -5.48 -2.90 -2.39
C PRO A 229 -3.97 -2.68 -2.29
N LEU A 230 -3.23 -2.98 -3.36
CA LEU A 230 -1.79 -2.77 -3.39
C LEU A 230 -1.48 -1.27 -3.22
N HIS A 231 -0.76 -0.93 -2.16
CA HIS A 231 -0.41 0.44 -1.82
C HIS A 231 0.86 0.46 -0.95
N HIS A 232 1.44 1.62 -0.71
CA HIS A 232 2.45 1.78 0.32
C HIS A 232 2.00 2.79 1.37
N ASP A 233 2.60 2.69 2.56
CA ASP A 233 2.47 3.70 3.60
C ASP A 233 3.58 4.74 3.49
N ASN A 234 3.32 5.92 4.06
CA ASN A 234 4.28 7.01 4.19
C ASN A 234 5.07 6.94 5.50
N MET A 235 5.02 5.82 6.21
CA MET A 235 5.80 5.57 7.43
C MET A 235 6.04 4.07 7.60
N ASN A 236 6.96 3.68 8.48
CA ASN A 236 7.10 2.25 8.81
C ASN A 236 5.90 1.80 9.65
N ILE A 237 5.43 0.57 9.44
CA ILE A 237 4.32 -0.01 10.17
C ILE A 237 4.72 -1.38 10.71
N LEU A 238 4.36 -1.67 11.97
CA LEU A 238 4.37 -3.03 12.51
C LEU A 238 2.92 -3.49 12.66
N LEU A 239 2.48 -4.44 11.83
CA LEU A 239 1.13 -5.00 11.86
C LEU A 239 1.14 -6.31 12.64
N GLY A 240 0.39 -6.38 13.74
CA GLY A 240 0.17 -7.60 14.53
C GLY A 240 -1.20 -8.21 14.28
N GLN A 241 -1.22 -9.51 13.99
CA GLN A 241 -2.42 -10.27 13.70
C GLN A 241 -2.97 -10.90 14.98
N VAL A 242 -4.21 -10.57 15.36
CA VAL A 242 -4.80 -11.00 16.65
C VAL A 242 -5.88 -12.07 16.45
N MET A 243 -6.79 -11.88 15.49
CA MET A 243 -7.87 -12.82 15.18
C MET A 243 -7.87 -13.18 13.70
N GLY A 244 -8.08 -14.45 13.39
CA GLY A 244 -8.13 -14.95 12.00
C GLY A 244 -6.82 -14.74 11.24
N ARG A 245 -6.82 -15.09 9.95
CA ARG A 245 -5.64 -15.03 9.10
C ARG A 245 -5.71 -13.91 8.06
N LYS A 246 -4.54 -13.38 7.69
CA LYS A 246 -4.39 -12.42 6.58
C LYS A 246 -3.33 -12.89 5.59
N HIS A 247 -3.68 -12.96 4.31
CA HIS A 247 -2.72 -13.12 3.22
C HIS A 247 -2.12 -11.76 2.89
N VAL A 248 -0.81 -11.64 2.98
CA VAL A 248 -0.05 -10.43 2.71
C VAL A 248 0.86 -10.69 1.52
N LYS A 249 0.84 -9.79 0.54
CA LYS A 249 1.80 -9.73 -0.56
C LYS A 249 2.57 -8.42 -0.46
N LEU A 250 3.88 -8.47 -0.69
CA LEU A 250 4.79 -7.33 -0.59
C LEU A 250 5.61 -7.18 -1.86
N VAL A 251 5.80 -5.95 -2.33
CA VAL A 251 6.73 -5.62 -3.42
C VAL A 251 7.74 -4.57 -2.92
N PRO A 252 9.05 -4.73 -3.19
CA PRO A 252 10.04 -3.77 -2.73
C PRO A 252 9.78 -2.34 -3.17
N SER A 253 10.12 -1.37 -2.33
CA SER A 253 9.91 0.06 -2.63
C SER A 253 10.64 0.52 -3.90
N TYR A 254 11.84 -0.01 -4.15
CA TYR A 254 12.63 0.29 -5.33
C TYR A 254 12.01 -0.27 -6.62
N GLU A 255 11.08 -1.23 -6.56
CA GLU A 255 10.36 -1.71 -7.74
C GLU A 255 9.08 -0.88 -8.03
N ARG A 256 9.01 0.36 -7.54
CA ARG A 256 7.89 1.30 -7.76
C ARG A 256 7.43 1.39 -9.21
N HIS A 257 8.35 1.40 -10.17
CA HIS A 257 8.03 1.50 -11.59
C HIS A 257 7.31 0.25 -12.15
N ARG A 258 7.41 -0.91 -11.47
CA ARG A 258 6.77 -2.17 -11.88
C ARG A 258 5.35 -2.35 -11.34
N VAL A 259 4.94 -1.51 -10.40
CA VAL A 259 3.62 -1.61 -9.73
C VAL A 259 2.64 -0.53 -10.15
N TYR A 260 2.90 0.24 -11.20
CA TYR A 260 1.96 1.20 -11.78
C TYR A 260 1.26 2.09 -10.73
N PRO A 261 2.01 2.95 -10.02
CA PRO A 261 1.45 3.84 -9.01
C PRO A 261 0.26 4.65 -9.54
N HIS A 262 -0.80 4.72 -8.74
CA HIS A 262 -2.01 5.49 -8.97
C HIS A 262 -2.30 6.37 -7.77
N ARG A 263 -2.85 7.58 -8.01
CA ARG A 263 -3.44 8.50 -7.01
C ARG A 263 -2.95 8.32 -5.57
N GLY A 264 -2.04 9.17 -5.13
CA GLY A 264 -1.46 9.06 -3.79
C GLY A 264 -0.51 7.88 -3.72
N THR A 265 -0.80 6.92 -2.84
CA THR A 265 0.11 5.79 -2.54
C THR A 265 -0.39 4.43 -3.04
N PHE A 266 -1.46 4.41 -3.85
CA PHE A 266 -2.07 3.19 -4.37
C PHE A 266 -1.43 2.74 -5.70
N SER A 267 -1.77 1.54 -6.13
CA SER A 267 -1.37 0.93 -7.41
C SER A 267 -2.60 0.65 -8.27
N HIS A 268 -2.45 0.72 -9.59
CA HIS A 268 -3.44 0.21 -10.53
C HIS A 268 -3.55 -1.33 -10.54
N VAL A 269 -2.53 -2.03 -10.03
CA VAL A 269 -2.45 -3.48 -10.02
C VAL A 269 -3.21 -4.06 -8.83
N ASP A 270 -4.18 -4.93 -9.10
CA ASP A 270 -4.67 -5.87 -8.08
C ASP A 270 -3.68 -7.03 -7.94
N ALA A 271 -2.83 -6.99 -6.91
CA ALA A 271 -1.86 -8.06 -6.65
C ALA A 271 -2.52 -9.41 -6.32
N GLY A 272 -3.81 -9.44 -5.95
CA GLY A 272 -4.59 -10.66 -5.78
C GLY A 272 -4.90 -11.36 -7.12
N LYS A 273 -5.09 -10.57 -8.18
CA LYS A 273 -5.41 -11.04 -9.53
C LYS A 273 -4.87 -10.05 -10.59
N PRO A 274 -3.55 -10.05 -10.85
CA PRO A 274 -2.94 -9.04 -11.71
C PRO A 274 -3.36 -9.20 -13.17
N ASP A 275 -3.76 -8.09 -13.80
CA ASP A 275 -3.92 -8.01 -15.26
C ASP A 275 -2.58 -7.65 -15.90
N LEU A 276 -1.85 -8.66 -16.34
CA LEU A 276 -0.52 -8.51 -16.96
C LEU A 276 -0.58 -8.00 -18.40
N MET A 277 -1.76 -7.98 -19.04
CA MET A 277 -1.92 -7.34 -20.35
C MET A 277 -1.98 -5.83 -20.19
N ALA A 278 -2.71 -5.34 -19.17
CA ALA A 278 -2.76 -3.92 -18.83
C ALA A 278 -1.48 -3.45 -18.12
N HIS A 279 -0.84 -4.32 -17.31
CA HIS A 279 0.29 -3.98 -16.45
C HIS A 279 1.49 -4.91 -16.65
N PRO A 280 2.09 -4.97 -17.86
CA PRO A 280 3.10 -5.96 -18.21
C PRO A 280 4.38 -5.92 -17.36
N LEU A 281 4.80 -4.74 -16.86
CA LEU A 281 5.98 -4.62 -16.01
C LEU A 281 5.81 -5.34 -14.66
N PHE A 282 4.57 -5.54 -14.21
CA PHE A 282 4.31 -6.25 -12.95
C PHE A 282 4.70 -7.72 -13.03
N ALA A 283 4.76 -8.31 -14.23
CA ALA A 283 5.27 -9.66 -14.42
C ALA A 283 6.76 -9.80 -14.02
N GLN A 284 7.48 -8.68 -13.95
CA GLN A 284 8.88 -8.62 -13.53
C GLN A 284 9.03 -8.20 -12.05
N ALA A 285 7.93 -7.88 -11.35
CA ALA A 285 7.98 -7.49 -9.96
C ALA A 285 8.30 -8.70 -9.06
N THR A 286 9.16 -8.47 -8.07
CA THR A 286 9.41 -9.41 -6.98
C THR A 286 8.26 -9.33 -5.99
N VAL A 287 7.39 -10.34 -6.00
CA VAL A 287 6.28 -10.45 -5.04
C VAL A 287 6.67 -11.42 -3.93
N LEU A 288 6.87 -10.90 -2.73
CA LEU A 288 7.00 -11.70 -1.51
C LEU A 288 5.61 -11.95 -0.93
N GLU A 289 5.36 -13.11 -0.33
CA GLU A 289 4.06 -13.38 0.28
C GLU A 289 4.16 -14.21 1.55
N THR A 290 3.15 -14.05 2.41
CA THR A 290 2.96 -14.85 3.61
C THR A 290 1.50 -14.86 4.04
N VAL A 291 1.10 -15.84 4.84
CA VAL A 291 -0.16 -15.80 5.59
C VAL A 291 0.20 -15.56 7.05
N LEU A 292 -0.31 -14.46 7.61
CA LEU A 292 -0.18 -14.15 9.03
C LEU A 292 -1.23 -14.93 9.82
N GLU A 293 -0.76 -15.66 10.82
CA GLU A 293 -1.59 -16.36 11.80
C GLU A 293 -1.76 -15.50 13.07
N PRO A 294 -2.76 -15.78 13.93
CA PRO A 294 -2.86 -15.15 15.25
C PRO A 294 -1.55 -15.25 16.05
N GLY A 295 -0.99 -14.10 16.42
CA GLY A 295 0.28 -13.98 17.15
C GLY A 295 1.50 -13.63 16.27
N ASP A 296 1.33 -13.65 14.95
CA ASP A 296 2.34 -13.16 14.01
C ASP A 296 2.30 -11.63 13.90
N MET A 297 3.46 -11.01 13.73
CA MET A 297 3.60 -9.63 13.28
C MET A 297 4.33 -9.56 11.94
N VAL A 298 4.04 -8.55 11.13
CA VAL A 298 4.84 -8.20 9.95
C VAL A 298 5.33 -6.76 10.05
N PHE A 299 6.63 -6.58 9.86
CA PHE A 299 7.22 -5.26 9.68
C PHE A 299 7.13 -4.85 8.22
N LEU A 300 6.51 -3.71 7.98
CA LEU A 300 6.32 -3.06 6.68
C LEU A 300 7.18 -1.80 6.67
N PRO A 301 8.37 -1.82 6.03
CA PRO A 301 9.20 -0.64 5.95
C PRO A 301 8.51 0.44 5.10
N VAL A 302 8.75 1.71 5.43
CA VAL A 302 8.15 2.85 4.72
C VAL A 302 8.34 2.75 3.20
N GLY A 303 7.29 2.99 2.42
CA GLY A 303 7.34 2.89 0.95
C GLY A 303 7.33 1.48 0.37
N TRP A 304 7.34 0.41 1.20
CA TRP A 304 7.10 -0.94 0.69
C TRP A 304 5.64 -1.09 0.29
N TRP A 305 5.45 -1.62 -0.92
CA TRP A 305 4.13 -1.89 -1.46
C TRP A 305 3.59 -3.15 -0.82
N HIS A 306 2.33 -3.12 -0.41
CA HIS A 306 1.68 -4.24 0.23
C HIS A 306 0.20 -4.32 -0.15
N TRP A 307 -0.25 -5.56 -0.35
CA TRP A 307 -1.65 -5.94 -0.56
C TRP A 307 -2.03 -6.93 0.52
N VAL A 308 -3.23 -6.79 1.08
CA VAL A 308 -3.65 -7.59 2.22
C VAL A 308 -5.08 -8.07 2.03
N LYS A 309 -5.31 -9.38 2.18
CA LYS A 309 -6.65 -9.98 2.19
C LYS A 309 -6.92 -10.73 3.49
N ALA A 310 -8.05 -10.47 4.13
CA ALA A 310 -8.54 -11.28 5.24
C ALA A 310 -9.06 -12.62 4.71
N LEU A 311 -8.53 -13.73 5.23
CA LEU A 311 -8.94 -15.09 4.87
C LEU A 311 -10.08 -15.60 5.77
N ASP A 312 -10.16 -15.05 6.99
CA ASP A 312 -11.21 -15.35 7.97
C ASP A 312 -11.77 -14.03 8.52
N VAL A 313 -12.77 -14.10 9.40
CA VAL A 313 -13.12 -12.95 10.26
C VAL A 313 -11.84 -12.52 11.00
N SER A 314 -11.46 -11.26 10.82
CA SER A 314 -10.10 -10.83 11.13
C SER A 314 -10.06 -9.59 11.99
N ALA A 315 -9.12 -9.57 12.94
CA ALA A 315 -8.74 -8.39 13.71
C ALA A 315 -7.21 -8.25 13.76
N SER A 316 -6.70 -7.05 13.46
CA SER A 316 -5.28 -6.71 13.53
C SER A 316 -5.09 -5.37 14.21
N VAL A 317 -3.92 -5.18 14.82
CA VAL A 317 -3.48 -3.90 15.37
C VAL A 317 -2.20 -3.50 14.66
N THR A 318 -2.08 -2.23 14.27
CA THR A 318 -0.79 -1.70 13.80
C THR A 318 -0.17 -0.76 14.82
N PHE A 319 1.16 -0.69 14.82
CA PHE A 319 1.96 0.27 15.57
C PHE A 319 2.83 1.09 14.63
N HIS A 320 3.07 2.35 14.99
CA HIS A 320 3.93 3.24 14.21
C HIS A 320 4.85 4.13 15.05
N HIS A 321 4.94 3.95 16.37
CA HIS A 321 5.95 4.64 17.20
C HIS A 321 7.08 3.69 17.60
N PHE A 322 8.02 3.52 16.66
CA PHE A 322 9.23 2.75 16.89
C PHE A 322 10.20 3.50 17.82
N LEU A 323 10.93 2.75 18.64
CA LEU A 323 11.97 3.26 19.54
C LEU A 323 13.25 3.61 18.77
N VAL A 324 13.16 4.60 17.89
CA VAL A 324 14.28 5.13 17.10
C VAL A 324 14.52 6.61 17.41
N PRO A 325 15.78 7.09 17.36
CA PRO A 325 16.07 8.51 17.53
C PRO A 325 15.31 9.36 16.50
N GLY A 326 14.56 10.37 16.98
CA GLY A 326 13.79 11.25 16.11
C GLY A 326 12.39 10.76 15.73
N GLY A 327 11.98 9.58 16.20
CA GLY A 327 10.67 9.00 15.88
C GLY A 327 10.64 8.28 14.53
N ASN A 328 9.45 7.82 14.13
CA ASN A 328 9.30 7.02 12.91
C ASN A 328 9.79 7.78 11.67
N THR A 329 10.27 7.04 10.69
CA THR A 329 10.71 7.60 9.41
C THR A 329 9.50 7.80 8.51
N HIS A 330 9.41 8.98 7.90
CA HIS A 330 8.32 9.36 7.02
C HIS A 330 8.79 9.53 5.57
N LEU A 331 7.92 9.14 4.63
CA LEU A 331 8.06 9.46 3.21
C LEU A 331 7.23 10.70 2.91
N ASP A 332 7.88 11.76 2.47
CA ASP A 332 7.19 12.98 2.08
C ASP A 332 6.55 12.82 0.69
N ALA A 333 5.30 13.25 0.57
CA ALA A 333 4.66 13.33 -0.73
C ALA A 333 5.31 14.47 -1.55
N PRO A 334 5.81 14.21 -2.77
CA PRO A 334 6.33 15.27 -3.61
C PRO A 334 5.17 16.11 -4.16
N PHE A 335 5.16 17.39 -3.75
CA PHE A 335 4.26 18.50 -4.16
C PHE A 335 2.75 18.30 -4.00
#